data_AF-A0A1L9VMH4-F1
#
_entry.id   AF-A0A1L9VMH4-F1
#
_cell.length_a   1.000
_cell.length_b   1.000
_cell.length_c   1.000
_cell.angle_alpha   90.00
_cell.angle_beta   90.00
_cell.angle_gamma   90.00
#
_symmetry.space_group_name_H-M   'P 1'
#
loop_
_entity.id
_entity.type
_entity.pdbx_description
1 polymer ?
#
loop_
_entity_poly.entity_id
_entity_poly.type
_entity_poly.pdbx_seq_one_letter_code
_entity_poly.pdbx_strand_id
1 'polypeptide(L)'
;MQLINLLGALLLAGVATAAAMPQSMSNNDNAQSMTAAAAPPGCRWVGKAPICGGSCNGNEAERERDIRGDGAACQTGKKVLCCRR
;
A
#
# COMPACT_ATOMS: atom_id res chain seq x y z
N MET A 1 3.26 -57.35 4.31
CA MET A 1 3.00 -57.70 5.72
C MET A 1 4.26 -57.44 6.51
N GLN A 2 4.24 -56.48 7.43
CA GLN A 2 5.23 -56.33 8.50
C GLN A 2 4.53 -55.65 9.67
N LEU A 3 4.08 -56.46 10.64
CA LEU A 3 4.10 -56.07 12.05
C LEU A 3 5.60 -56.07 12.47
N ILE A 4 6.14 -55.37 13.47
CA ILE A 4 5.72 -54.88 14.79
C ILE A 4 6.34 -53.46 15.02
N ASN A 5 6.28 -52.73 16.15
CA ASN A 5 5.84 -53.05 17.51
C ASN A 5 5.26 -51.84 18.30
N LEU A 6 4.80 -52.15 19.50
CA LEU A 6 4.35 -51.35 20.62
C LEU A 6 5.44 -50.57 21.40
N LEU A 7 4.97 -49.59 22.20
CA LEU A 7 5.59 -48.97 23.39
C LEU A 7 6.90 -48.16 23.12
N GLY A 8 7.01 -46.87 23.45
CA GLY A 8 6.21 -46.03 24.32
C GLY A 8 7.13 -45.37 25.36
N ALA A 9 7.48 -44.10 25.16
CA ALA A 9 8.29 -43.34 26.11
C ALA A 9 7.99 -41.83 26.05
N LEU A 10 7.53 -41.32 27.19
CA LEU A 10 7.61 -39.93 27.67
C LEU A 10 7.36 -38.80 26.66
N LEU A 11 6.14 -38.26 26.71
CA LEU A 11 5.92 -36.83 26.52
C LEU A 11 6.67 -36.07 27.63
N LEU A 12 7.90 -35.65 27.36
CA LEU A 12 8.60 -34.70 28.20
C LEU A 12 7.86 -33.36 28.13
N ALA A 13 7.17 -33.01 29.21
CA ALA A 13 6.59 -31.69 29.40
C ALA A 13 7.73 -30.65 29.42
N GLY A 14 7.86 -29.88 28.34
CA GLY A 14 9.03 -29.05 28.06
C GLY A 14 8.65 -27.68 27.51
N VAL A 15 7.96 -26.90 28.34
CA VAL A 15 7.75 -25.44 28.21
C VAL A 15 7.35 -24.94 26.81
N ALA A 16 6.05 -24.82 26.58
CA ALA A 16 5.55 -23.87 25.58
C ALA A 16 5.89 -22.45 26.05
N THR A 17 7.06 -21.94 25.66
CA THR A 17 7.33 -20.50 25.68
C THR A 17 6.21 -19.83 24.88
N ALA A 18 5.62 -18.79 25.45
CA ALA A 18 4.36 -18.21 24.98
C ALA A 18 4.34 -18.08 23.45
N ALA A 19 3.36 -18.75 22.82
CA ALA A 19 3.08 -18.53 21.41
C ALA A 19 2.88 -17.03 21.21
N ALA A 20 3.64 -16.46 20.26
CA ALA A 20 3.63 -15.03 20.01
C ALA A 20 2.18 -14.55 19.84
N MET A 21 1.76 -13.62 20.70
CA MET A 21 0.46 -12.98 20.54
C MET A 21 0.47 -12.28 19.18
N PRO A 22 -0.52 -12.52 18.29
CA PRO A 22 -0.69 -11.67 17.12
C PRO A 22 -1.12 -10.31 17.63
N GLN A 23 -0.17 -9.39 17.80
CA GLN A 23 -0.46 -7.98 18.02
C GLN A 23 -0.93 -7.36 16.70
N SER A 24 -2.14 -7.75 16.28
CA SER A 24 -2.92 -7.04 15.28
C SER A 24 -3.39 -5.72 15.87
N MET A 25 -2.45 -4.79 16.09
CA MET A 25 -2.76 -3.38 16.31
C MET A 25 -3.19 -2.75 14.98
N SER A 26 -4.37 -3.17 14.51
CA SER A 26 -5.13 -2.43 13.53
C SER A 26 -5.64 -1.15 14.20
N ASN A 27 -5.07 0.00 13.83
CA ASN A 27 -5.63 1.31 14.14
C ASN A 27 -5.13 2.35 13.12
N ASN A 28 -6.10 3.07 12.53
CA ASN A 28 -6.00 4.08 11.47
C ASN A 28 -5.59 3.62 10.06
N ASP A 29 -6.53 3.85 9.14
CA ASP A 29 -6.42 3.65 7.71
C ASP A 29 -5.44 4.65 7.07
N ASN A 30 -4.15 4.32 7.08
CA ASN A 30 -3.25 4.83 6.05
C ASN A 30 -2.30 3.77 5.48
N ALA A 31 -2.84 2.58 5.22
CA ALA A 31 -2.30 1.68 4.21
C ALA A 31 -2.59 2.22 2.80
N GLN A 32 -2.06 3.42 2.46
CA GLN A 32 -2.19 3.99 1.12
C GLN A 32 -1.28 3.27 0.12
N SER A 33 -1.77 2.10 -0.31
CA SER A 33 -1.70 1.58 -1.67
C SER A 33 -0.32 1.62 -2.35
N MET A 34 0.54 0.67 -1.98
CA MET A 34 1.75 0.33 -2.74
C MET A 34 1.43 -0.44 -4.04
N THR A 35 0.43 -0.01 -4.82
CA THR A 35 -0.01 -0.71 -6.04
C THR A 35 -0.43 0.20 -7.21
N ALA A 36 -0.65 1.49 -6.96
CA ALA A 36 -0.61 2.57 -7.95
C ALA A 36 -0.26 3.86 -7.21
N ALA A 37 0.42 4.81 -7.84
CA ALA A 37 0.86 6.06 -7.19
C ALA A 37 -0.31 7.04 -6.94
N ALA A 38 -1.21 6.65 -6.04
CA ALA A 38 -2.35 7.43 -5.62
C ALA A 38 -1.91 8.77 -5.00
N ALA A 39 -2.69 9.82 -5.24
CA ALA A 39 -2.43 11.12 -4.63
C ALA A 39 -2.56 11.05 -3.09
N PRO A 40 -1.73 11.79 -2.32
CA PRO A 40 -1.89 11.90 -0.87
C PRO A 40 -3.27 12.47 -0.46
N PRO A 41 -3.69 12.33 0.81
CA PRO A 41 -4.95 12.88 1.29
C PRO A 41 -5.03 14.40 1.08
N GLY A 42 -6.14 14.88 0.54
CA GLY A 42 -6.31 16.31 0.20
C GLY A 42 -5.59 16.75 -1.08
N CYS A 43 -5.00 15.82 -1.83
CA CYS A 43 -4.39 16.04 -3.14
C CYS A 43 -5.11 15.26 -4.24
N ARG A 44 -4.94 15.70 -5.50
CA ARG A 44 -5.42 15.02 -6.72
C ARG A 44 -4.44 15.24 -7.87
N TRP A 45 -4.29 14.25 -8.74
CA TRP A 45 -3.60 14.44 -10.01
C TRP A 45 -4.54 15.06 -11.05
N VAL A 46 -4.02 16.00 -11.85
CA VAL A 46 -4.78 16.77 -12.84
C VAL A 46 -4.14 16.62 -14.22
N GLY A 47 -4.95 16.26 -15.22
CA GLY A 47 -4.54 16.00 -16.60
C GLY A 47 -4.81 14.55 -17.01
N LYS A 48 -5.31 14.32 -18.23
CA LYS A 48 -5.78 13.00 -18.68
C LYS A 48 -4.89 12.45 -19.79
N ALA A 49 -4.35 11.26 -19.59
CA ALA A 49 -3.68 10.49 -20.65
C ALA A 49 -4.69 10.08 -21.74
N PRO A 50 -4.28 10.01 -23.03
CA PRO A 50 -2.89 9.95 -23.50
C PRO A 50 -2.17 11.28 -23.76
N ILE A 51 -2.78 12.47 -23.74
CA ILE A 51 -2.03 13.74 -23.89
C ILE A 51 -2.44 14.71 -22.77
N CYS A 52 -1.50 15.11 -21.91
CA CYS A 52 -1.81 15.75 -20.63
C CYS A 52 -1.31 17.18 -20.53
N GLY A 53 -2.23 18.09 -20.21
CA GLY A 53 -1.93 19.33 -19.51
C GLY A 53 -2.88 19.46 -18.31
N GLY A 54 -2.44 20.19 -17.29
CA GLY A 54 -3.23 20.44 -16.09
C GLY A 54 -2.70 21.64 -15.32
N SER A 55 -3.55 22.19 -14.47
CA SER A 55 -3.24 23.27 -13.53
C SER A 55 -4.10 23.12 -12.28
N CYS A 56 -3.62 23.69 -11.18
CA CYS A 56 -4.35 23.71 -9.92
C CYS A 56 -5.32 24.90 -9.86
N ASN A 57 -6.41 24.73 -9.13
CA ASN A 57 -7.38 25.80 -8.89
C ASN A 57 -6.83 26.82 -7.86
N GLY A 58 -7.42 28.01 -7.77
CA GLY A 58 -6.89 29.10 -6.94
C GLY A 58 -6.73 28.79 -5.44
N ASN A 59 -7.52 27.86 -4.91
CA ASN A 59 -7.47 27.36 -3.53
C ASN A 59 -6.50 26.17 -3.32
N GLU A 60 -5.89 25.67 -4.39
CA GLU A 60 -4.92 24.59 -4.39
C GLU A 60 -3.50 25.15 -4.60
N ALA A 61 -2.51 24.35 -4.23
CA ALA A 61 -1.11 24.55 -4.56
C ALA A 61 -0.60 23.37 -5.36
N GLU A 62 0.16 23.67 -6.41
CA GLU A 62 0.96 22.68 -7.13
C GLU A 62 2.05 22.13 -6.22
N ARG A 63 2.19 20.80 -6.18
CA ARG A 63 3.24 20.09 -5.43
C ARG A 63 4.19 19.31 -6.33
N GLU A 64 3.70 18.75 -7.43
CA GLU A 64 4.49 17.87 -8.28
C GLU A 64 3.98 17.89 -9.74
N ARG A 65 4.86 17.53 -10.70
CA ARG A 65 4.48 17.23 -12.08
C ARG A 65 5.11 15.93 -12.58
N ASP A 66 4.28 14.95 -12.86
CA ASP A 66 4.69 13.64 -13.38
C ASP A 66 3.99 13.26 -14.69
N ILE A 67 4.62 12.39 -15.48
CA ILE A 67 4.10 11.87 -16.75
C ILE A 67 3.02 10.80 -16.54
N ARG A 68 3.01 10.08 -15.42
CA ARG A 68 2.00 9.07 -15.05
C ARG A 68 1.02 9.59 -14.01
N GLY A 69 1.52 10.22 -12.95
CA GLY A 69 0.73 10.53 -11.76
C GLY A 69 0.10 9.25 -11.20
N ASP A 70 -1.21 9.27 -11.00
CA ASP A 70 -2.03 8.14 -10.54
C ASP A 70 -2.39 7.09 -11.62
N GLY A 71 -1.97 7.26 -12.88
CA GLY A 71 -2.44 6.39 -13.96
C GLY A 71 -1.55 6.30 -15.19
N ALA A 72 -2.17 6.09 -16.36
CA ALA A 72 -1.47 5.89 -17.62
C ALA A 72 -0.57 7.09 -18.00
N ALA A 73 0.53 6.81 -18.69
CA ALA A 73 1.50 7.82 -19.09
C ALA A 73 0.94 8.82 -20.13
N CYS A 74 1.39 10.07 -20.03
CA CYS A 74 1.16 11.12 -21.00
C CYS A 74 2.15 10.99 -22.17
N GLN A 75 1.65 10.96 -23.39
CA GLN A 75 2.40 10.99 -24.65
C GLN A 75 3.04 12.36 -24.89
N THR A 76 2.35 13.45 -24.49
CA THR A 76 2.95 14.79 -24.39
C THR A 76 2.44 15.50 -23.13
N GLY A 77 3.26 16.43 -22.61
CA GLY A 77 3.01 17.16 -21.36
C GLY A 77 3.08 16.30 -20.10
N LYS A 78 2.50 16.80 -19.00
CA LYS A 78 2.54 16.18 -17.66
C LYS A 78 1.25 16.41 -16.89
N LYS A 79 0.92 15.50 -15.97
CA LYS A 79 -0.08 15.72 -14.93
C LYS A 79 0.49 16.61 -13.82
N VAL A 80 -0.39 17.21 -13.03
CA VAL A 80 -0.04 18.07 -11.90
C VAL A 80 -0.67 17.53 -10.63
N LEU A 81 0.13 17.37 -9.57
CA LEU A 81 -0.39 17.07 -8.23
C LEU A 81 -0.82 18.38 -7.57
N CYS A 82 -2.14 18.54 -7.43
CA CYS A 82 -2.77 19.70 -6.83
C CYS A 82 -3.30 19.33 -5.44
N CYS A 83 -2.79 20.00 -4.42
CA CYS A 83 -3.20 19.80 -3.03
C CYS A 83 -3.91 21.05 -2.52
N ARG A 84 -4.96 20.89 -1.70
CA ARG A 84 -5.55 22.04 -1.00
C ARG A 84 -4.49 22.68 -0.10
N ARG A 85 -4.50 24.02 0.02
CA ARG A 85 -3.69 24.72 1.03
C ARG A 85 -4.22 24.44 2.45
#